data_AF-A0A951G7T9-F1
#
_entry.id   AF-A0A951G7T9-F1
#
_cell.length_a   1.000
_cell.length_b   1.000
_cell.length_c   1.000
_cell.angle_alpha   90.00
_cell.angle_beta   90.00
_cell.angle_gamma   90.00
#
_symmetry.space_group_name_H-M   'P 1'
#
loop_
_entity.id
_entity.type
_entity.pdbx_description
1 polymer ?
#
loop_
_entity_poly.entity_id
_entity_poly.type
_entity_poly.pdbx_seq_one_letter_code
_entity_poly.pdbx_strand_id
1 'polypeptide(L)'
;MSVNVKSESLAELIDPEAQVERIASGFTFTEGPIWNKEGAFLLFSDMPGDVRRRWSERDGVEEVMRPSNKCNGMVYDAQGNLLVCEHVTSSLVREHP
;
A
#
# COMPACT_ATOMS: atom_id res chain seq x y z
N MET A 1 -3.26 -10.60 17.39
CA MET A 1 -4.37 -9.65 17.26
C MET A 1 -5.67 -10.45 17.24
N SER A 2 -6.71 -10.03 17.95
CA SER A 2 -8.03 -10.69 17.92
C SER A 2 -8.99 -9.91 17.04
N VAL A 3 -9.67 -10.57 16.10
CA VAL A 3 -10.71 -9.94 15.27
C VAL A 3 -11.98 -9.75 16.11
N ASN A 4 -12.48 -8.52 16.21
CA ASN A 4 -13.75 -8.23 16.90
C ASN A 4 -14.92 -8.39 15.93
N VAL A 5 -15.57 -9.55 15.95
CA VAL A 5 -16.70 -9.86 15.06
C VAL A 5 -17.96 -9.14 15.54
N LYS A 6 -18.53 -8.29 14.68
CA LYS A 6 -19.79 -7.55 14.93
C LYS A 6 -21.03 -8.19 14.29
N SER A 7 -20.83 -9.09 13.34
CA SER A 7 -21.87 -9.82 12.61
C SER A 7 -21.31 -11.17 12.19
N GLU A 8 -22.14 -12.22 12.28
CA GLU A 8 -21.77 -13.58 11.85
C GLU A 8 -21.43 -13.63 10.36
N SER A 9 -22.02 -12.74 9.54
CA SER A 9 -21.72 -12.62 8.11
C SER A 9 -20.25 -12.29 7.79
N LEU A 10 -19.46 -11.84 8.77
CA LEU A 10 -18.02 -11.65 8.58
C LEU A 10 -17.28 -12.99 8.37
N ALA A 11 -17.76 -14.08 8.97
CA ALA A 11 -17.18 -15.42 8.82
C ALA A 11 -17.38 -15.99 7.40
N GLU A 12 -18.28 -15.39 6.60
CA GLU A 12 -18.44 -15.72 5.17
C GLU A 12 -17.38 -15.06 4.28
N LEU A 13 -16.68 -14.02 4.79
CA LEU A 13 -15.71 -13.23 4.04
C LEU A 13 -14.25 -13.53 4.42
N ILE A 14 -14.02 -14.01 5.64
CA ILE A 14 -12.69 -14.21 6.21
C ILE A 14 -12.67 -15.57 6.91
N ASP A 15 -11.60 -16.34 6.70
CA ASP A 15 -11.36 -17.58 7.45
C ASP A 15 -11.33 -17.26 8.96
N PRO A 16 -12.16 -17.93 9.79
CA PRO A 16 -12.18 -17.72 11.24
C PRO A 16 -10.82 -17.93 11.92
N GLU A 17 -9.94 -18.74 11.32
CA GLU A 17 -8.59 -19.02 11.80
C GLU A 17 -7.52 -18.06 11.23
N ALA A 18 -7.91 -17.12 10.36
CA ALA A 18 -6.98 -16.14 9.79
C ALA A 18 -6.37 -15.26 10.89
N GLN A 19 -5.05 -15.11 10.84
CA GLN A 19 -4.32 -14.26 11.76
C GLN A 19 -3.87 -12.98 11.04
N VAL A 20 -4.07 -11.84 11.71
CA VAL A 20 -3.49 -10.57 11.26
C VAL A 20 -2.00 -10.60 11.57
N GLU A 21 -1.19 -10.53 10.53
CA GLU A 21 0.27 -10.47 10.60
C GLU A 21 0.78 -9.05 10.36
N ARG A 22 1.84 -8.67 11.10
CA ARG A 22 2.60 -7.45 10.81
C ARG A 22 3.76 -7.78 9.89
N ILE A 23 3.57 -7.53 8.60
CA ILE A 23 4.55 -7.81 7.54
C ILE A 23 5.72 -6.83 7.47
N ALA A 24 5.58 -5.63 8.07
CA ALA A 24 6.61 -4.59 8.07
C ALA A 24 6.41 -3.59 9.23
N SER A 25 7.47 -2.87 9.61
CA SER A 25 7.44 -1.82 10.63
C SER A 25 8.58 -0.79 10.43
N GLY A 26 8.60 0.26 11.25
CA GLY A 26 9.66 1.29 11.20
C GLY A 26 9.34 2.51 10.32
N PHE A 27 8.07 2.67 9.92
CA PHE A 27 7.59 3.80 9.13
C PHE A 27 7.03 4.91 10.02
N THR A 28 6.97 6.13 9.50
CA THR A 28 6.37 7.26 10.22
C THR A 28 4.86 7.21 10.13
N PHE A 29 4.32 7.12 8.91
CA PHE A 29 2.88 7.00 8.68
C PHE A 29 2.62 6.40 7.31
N THR A 30 2.04 5.20 7.29
CA THR A 30 1.79 4.44 6.06
C THR A 30 0.43 4.78 5.46
N GLU A 31 0.40 5.04 4.15
CA GLU A 31 -0.82 5.39 3.41
C GLU A 31 -0.86 4.82 2.00
N GLY A 32 -2.04 4.88 1.39
CA GLY A 32 -2.28 4.55 -0.02
C GLY A 32 -1.78 3.18 -0.46
N PRO A 33 -2.05 2.09 0.26
CA PRO A 33 -1.62 0.75 -0.15
C PRO A 33 -2.30 0.34 -1.47
N ILE A 34 -1.52 -0.20 -2.42
CA ILE A 34 -2.04 -0.79 -3.65
C ILE A 34 -1.27 -2.06 -4.02
N TRP A 35 -1.99 -3.14 -4.32
CA TRP A 35 -1.41 -4.41 -4.74
C TRP A 35 -1.15 -4.42 -6.25
N ASN A 36 0.09 -4.70 -6.65
CA ASN A 36 0.43 -5.04 -8.02
C ASN A 36 0.36 -6.56 -8.20
N LYS A 37 -0.64 -7.03 -8.96
CA LYS A 37 -0.86 -8.46 -9.19
C LYS A 37 0.21 -9.10 -10.06
N GLU A 38 0.73 -8.39 -11.05
CA GLU A 38 1.70 -8.91 -12.02
C GLU A 38 3.08 -9.10 -11.39
N GLY A 39 3.55 -8.10 -10.65
CA GLY A 39 4.82 -8.12 -9.94
C GLY A 39 4.78 -8.76 -8.55
N ALA A 40 3.58 -9.13 -8.07
CA ALA A 40 3.36 -9.73 -6.74
C ALA A 40 3.96 -8.90 -5.58
N PHE A 41 3.64 -7.60 -5.55
CA PHE A 41 4.10 -6.71 -4.49
C PHE A 41 3.03 -5.68 -4.08
N LEU A 42 3.15 -5.19 -2.84
CA LEU A 42 2.39 -4.09 -2.29
C LEU A 42 3.19 -2.79 -2.43
N LEU A 43 2.65 -1.77 -3.10
CA LEU A 43 3.15 -0.40 -2.97
C LEU A 43 2.42 0.32 -1.84
N PHE A 44 3.14 1.17 -1.12
CA PHE A 44 2.57 2.04 -0.10
C PHE A 44 3.47 3.26 0.11
N SER A 45 2.91 4.33 0.67
CA SER A 45 3.65 5.54 1.01
C SER A 45 4.02 5.56 2.49
N ASP A 46 5.25 5.98 2.82
CA ASP A 46 5.62 6.47 4.15
C ASP A 46 5.63 8.01 4.10
N MET A 47 4.43 8.60 4.10
CA MET A 47 4.16 9.95 3.59
C MET A 47 4.97 11.05 4.31
N PRO A 48 5.07 11.10 5.65
CA PRO A 48 5.88 12.10 6.32
C PRO A 48 7.37 11.98 6.01
N GLY A 49 7.84 10.76 5.70
CA GLY A 49 9.21 10.46 5.31
C GLY A 49 9.52 10.77 3.84
N ASP A 50 8.51 11.16 3.04
CA ASP A 50 8.59 11.42 1.60
C ASP A 50 9.18 10.24 0.80
N VAL A 51 8.64 9.04 1.08
CA VAL A 51 9.11 7.78 0.49
C VAL A 51 7.95 6.97 -0.04
N ARG A 52 8.08 6.48 -1.28
CA ARG A 52 7.28 5.34 -1.75
C ARG A 52 8.05 4.06 -1.51
N ARG A 53 7.37 3.07 -0.92
CA ARG A 53 7.92 1.76 -0.57
C ARG A 53 7.24 0.67 -1.36
N ARG A 54 7.96 -0.43 -1.56
CA ARG A 54 7.45 -1.71 -2.05
C ARG A 54 7.63 -2.74 -0.95
N TRP A 55 6.66 -3.62 -0.76
CA TRP A 55 6.83 -4.85 0.01
C TRP A 55 6.50 -6.06 -0.87
N SER A 56 7.37 -7.07 -0.89
CA SER A 56 7.07 -8.39 -1.44
C SER A 56 7.43 -9.46 -0.40
N GLU A 57 6.80 -10.63 -0.49
CA GLU A 57 7.12 -11.76 0.39
C GLU A 57 8.58 -12.21 0.21
N ARG A 58 9.11 -12.10 -1.02
CA ARG A 58 10.47 -12.51 -1.36
C ARG A 58 11.54 -11.54 -0.85
N ASP A 59 11.33 -10.23 -1.05
CA ASP A 59 12.37 -9.21 -0.89
C ASP A 59 12.17 -8.35 0.37
N GLY A 60 11.03 -8.49 1.04
CA GLY A 60 10.66 -7.61 2.14
C GLY A 60 10.41 -6.18 1.66
N VAL A 61 10.75 -5.20 2.49
CA VAL A 61 10.51 -3.77 2.20
C VAL A 61 11.68 -3.15 1.46
N GLU A 62 11.38 -2.46 0.36
CA GLU A 62 12.33 -1.69 -0.43
C GLU A 62 11.85 -0.25 -0.62
N GLU A 63 12.79 0.68 -0.79
CA GLU A 63 12.50 2.05 -1.24
C GLU A 63 12.40 2.07 -2.76
N VAL A 64 11.30 2.62 -3.28
CA VAL A 64 11.02 2.72 -4.71
C VAL A 64 11.30 4.13 -5.22
N MET A 65 10.97 5.16 -4.43
CA MET A 65 11.11 6.55 -4.84
C MET A 65 11.30 7.48 -3.64
N ARG A 66 12.29 8.36 -3.75
CA ARG A 66 12.55 9.51 -2.86
C ARG A 66 13.26 10.63 -3.65
N PRO A 67 12.80 11.89 -3.57
CA PRO A 67 11.52 12.31 -2.98
C PRO A 67 10.35 11.71 -3.76
N SER A 68 9.26 11.42 -3.07
CA SER A 68 8.01 10.89 -3.62
C SER A 68 6.93 11.96 -3.78
N ASN A 69 7.29 13.23 -3.60
CA ASN A 69 6.37 14.37 -3.50
C ASN A 69 5.29 14.20 -2.43
N LYS A 70 5.64 13.50 -1.34
CA LYS A 70 4.73 13.05 -0.28
C LYS A 70 3.50 12.38 -0.90
N CYS A 71 3.73 11.36 -1.73
CA CYS A 71 2.66 10.59 -2.33
C CYS A 71 1.74 10.03 -1.25
N ASN A 72 0.45 9.90 -1.55
CA ASN A 72 -0.54 9.38 -0.61
C ASN A 72 -1.34 8.28 -1.32
N GLY A 73 -2.59 8.54 -1.69
CA GLY A 73 -3.42 7.60 -2.43
C GLY A 73 -2.82 7.18 -3.78
N MET A 74 -2.87 5.89 -4.06
CA MET A 74 -2.40 5.28 -5.31
C MET A 74 -3.42 4.29 -5.86
N VAL A 75 -3.55 4.21 -7.18
CA VAL A 75 -4.38 3.21 -7.86
C VAL A 75 -3.83 2.93 -9.26
N TYR A 76 -4.02 1.71 -9.77
CA TYR A 76 -3.74 1.39 -11.16
C TYR A 76 -4.93 1.73 -12.05
N ASP A 77 -4.69 2.38 -13.19
CA ASP A 77 -5.70 2.50 -14.24
C ASP A 77 -5.85 1.20 -15.05
N ALA A 78 -6.82 1.15 -15.95
CA ALA A 78 -7.10 -0.04 -16.75
C ALA A 78 -5.98 -0.42 -17.74
N GLN A 79 -4.98 0.44 -17.95
CA GLN A 79 -3.80 0.16 -18.76
C GLN A 79 -2.60 -0.24 -17.90
N GLY A 80 -2.76 -0.32 -16.57
CA GLY A 80 -1.69 -0.62 -15.63
C GLY A 80 -0.82 0.59 -15.25
N ASN A 81 -1.17 1.80 -15.69
CA ASN A 81 -0.45 3.00 -15.25
C ASN A 81 -0.78 3.29 -13.78
N LEU A 82 0.19 3.81 -13.04
CA LEU A 82 -0.03 4.19 -11.65
C LEU A 82 -0.52 5.63 -11.57
N LEU A 83 -1.69 5.84 -10.98
CA LEU A 83 -2.20 7.16 -10.62
C LEU A 83 -1.85 7.45 -9.16
N VAL A 84 -1.28 8.62 -8.89
CA VAL A 84 -0.72 8.99 -7.59
C VAL A 84 -1.20 10.38 -7.18
N CYS A 85 -1.78 10.49 -5.99
CA CYS A 85 -2.02 11.78 -5.34
C CYS A 85 -0.74 12.28 -4.65
N GLU A 86 -0.28 13.47 -5.01
CA GLU A 86 0.92 14.09 -4.44
C GLU A 86 0.56 15.30 -3.57
N HIS A 87 0.97 15.28 -2.30
CA HIS A 87 0.72 16.41 -1.40
C HIS A 87 1.57 17.64 -1.76
N VAL A 88 2.84 17.44 -2.15
CA VAL A 88 3.78 18.56 -2.40
C VAL A 88 3.35 19.40 -3.60
N THR A 89 2.90 18.74 -4.67
CA THR A 89 2.54 19.38 -5.94
C THR A 89 1.03 19.68 -6.02
N SER A 90 0.24 19.21 -5.06
CA SER A 90 -1.23 19.34 -5.06
C SER A 90 -1.86 18.85 -6.37
N SER A 91 -1.34 17.73 -6.89
CA SER A 91 -1.67 17.21 -8.20
C SER A 91 -1.97 15.71 -8.17
N LEU A 92 -2.73 15.25 -9.18
CA LEU A 92 -2.85 13.84 -9.53
C LEU A 92 -1.89 13.56 -10.68
N VAL A 93 -0.90 12.70 -10.44
CA VAL A 93 0.14 12.34 -11.41
C VAL A 93 -0.14 10.96 -11.96
N ARG A 94 0.19 10.75 -13.25
CA ARG A 94 0.20 9.44 -13.88
C ARG A 94 1.64 9.04 -14.17
N GLU A 95 2.02 7.87 -13.69
CA GLU A 95 3.30 7.24 -13.94
C GLU A 95 3.11 6.01 -14.83
N HIS A 96 4.10 5.73 -15.68
CA HIS A 96 4.13 4.58 -16.58
C HIS A 96 5.23 3.62 -16.09
N PRO A 97 4.94 2.79 -15.05
CA PRO A 97 5.90 1.91 -14.43
C PRO A 97 6.29 0.71 -15.29
#